data_AF-A0A357R4N5-F1
#
_entry.id   AF-A0A357R4N5-F1
#
_cell.length_a   1.000
_cell.length_b   1.000
_cell.length_c   1.000
_cell.angle_alpha   90.00
_cell.angle_beta   90.00
_cell.angle_gamma   90.00
#
_symmetry.space_group_name_H-M   'P 1'
#
loop_
_entity.id
_entity.type
_entity.pdbx_description
1 polymer ?
#
loop_
_entity_poly.entity_id
_entity_poly.type
_entity_poly.pdbx_seq_one_letter_code
_entity_poly.pdbx_strand_id
1 'polypeptide(L)'
;MKIKGLAVALAVLLMASLMTSTATIANAETTEFAGGSGTTEDPFLVATAEDLNNVRNHLDAHFVQTQNIDLSGYSNWTPIGTLSNHFTGTYNGVGRKISNLTINEAGNHGSQLRGLFYMISETATLENIYLEDVSIGTWYVAGSLVAQNYGTIRNCKIVSGSIAGNEHIGGLAGDNCGLITGCYSNVSVSAELSTAGGLVGTNYEGIIEFCYATGEVIGTQRVGGLVAYFCGRNTELGGAINTCFASGNVSGSKEIGGLVGYVGGGQNR
;
A
#
# COMPACT_ATOMS: atom_id res chain seq x y z
N MET A 1 85.33 -22.38 -60.33
CA MET A 1 86.11 -21.23 -59.84
C MET A 1 85.51 -19.95 -60.41
N LYS A 2 84.51 -19.36 -59.75
CA LYS A 2 83.93 -18.05 -60.07
C LYS A 2 83.14 -17.52 -58.86
N ILE A 3 83.58 -16.34 -58.40
CA ILE A 3 82.83 -15.15 -57.95
C ILE A 3 82.06 -15.18 -56.61
N LYS A 4 82.57 -14.34 -55.68
CA LYS A 4 81.89 -13.78 -54.50
C LYS A 4 80.76 -12.81 -54.94
N GLY A 5 79.62 -12.83 -54.25
CA GLY A 5 78.53 -11.86 -54.40
C GLY A 5 77.83 -11.59 -53.07
N LEU A 6 77.59 -10.31 -52.80
CA LEU A 6 77.10 -9.66 -51.59
C LEU A 6 75.61 -9.30 -51.76
N ALA A 7 74.73 -9.56 -50.78
CA ALA A 7 73.44 -8.86 -50.51
C ALA A 7 72.75 -9.53 -49.30
N VAL A 8 72.61 -8.91 -48.12
CA VAL A 8 71.64 -7.88 -47.66
C VAL A 8 70.21 -8.42 -47.39
N ALA A 9 69.76 -8.19 -46.16
CA ALA A 9 68.39 -8.14 -45.60
C ALA A 9 67.62 -9.46 -45.35
N LEU A 10 67.15 -9.67 -44.11
CA LEU A 10 65.85 -9.14 -43.63
C LEU A 10 65.63 -9.57 -42.16
N ALA A 11 65.61 -8.60 -41.24
CA ALA A 11 65.19 -8.83 -39.86
C ALA A 11 63.66 -8.87 -39.80
N VAL A 12 63.08 -10.01 -39.43
CA VAL A 12 61.64 -10.13 -39.18
C VAL A 12 61.39 -9.79 -37.70
N LEU A 13 60.91 -8.58 -37.44
CA LEU A 13 60.30 -8.23 -36.15
C LEU A 13 58.92 -8.92 -36.07
N LEU A 14 58.78 -9.90 -35.18
CA LEU A 14 57.49 -10.42 -34.77
C LEU A 14 56.88 -9.43 -33.75
N MET A 15 55.99 -8.52 -34.19
CA MET A 15 55.13 -7.80 -33.26
C MET A 15 53.98 -8.73 -32.85
N ALA A 16 54.09 -9.32 -31.66
CA ALA A 16 52.94 -9.90 -30.98
C ALA A 16 52.07 -8.75 -30.45
N SER A 17 50.94 -8.49 -31.11
CA SER A 17 49.93 -7.57 -30.59
C SER A 17 49.20 -8.25 -29.42
N LEU A 18 49.57 -7.91 -28.18
CA LEU A 18 48.71 -8.17 -27.03
C LEU A 18 47.44 -7.32 -27.17
N MET A 19 46.34 -7.94 -27.58
CA MET A 19 45.01 -7.40 -27.29
C MET A 19 44.77 -7.65 -25.79
N THR A 20 45.08 -6.66 -24.95
CA THR A 20 44.54 -6.64 -23.60
C THR A 20 43.05 -6.38 -23.73
N SER A 21 42.25 -7.44 -23.61
CA SER A 21 40.83 -7.32 -23.32
C SER A 21 40.71 -6.61 -21.98
N THR A 22 40.40 -5.31 -22.01
CA THR A 22 39.84 -4.67 -20.85
C THR A 22 38.43 -5.22 -20.73
N ALA A 23 38.26 -6.25 -19.90
CA ALA A 23 36.94 -6.54 -19.36
C ALA A 23 36.52 -5.29 -18.61
N THR A 24 35.66 -4.48 -19.22
CA THR A 24 34.86 -3.50 -18.50
C THR A 24 34.09 -4.31 -17.47
N ILE A 25 34.51 -4.22 -16.21
CA ILE A 25 33.65 -4.57 -15.10
C ILE A 25 32.52 -3.55 -15.21
N ALA A 26 31.45 -3.93 -15.91
CA ALA A 26 30.18 -3.24 -15.78
C ALA A 26 29.93 -3.23 -14.28
N ASN A 27 29.99 -2.04 -13.70
CA ASN A 27 29.49 -1.82 -12.36
C ASN A 27 28.05 -2.32 -12.44
N ALA A 28 27.75 -3.49 -11.87
CA ALA A 28 26.40 -4.00 -11.87
C ALA A 28 25.57 -2.91 -11.21
N GLU A 29 24.78 -2.18 -12.00
CA GLU A 29 23.85 -1.22 -11.44
C GLU A 29 22.97 -2.05 -10.52
N THR A 30 23.10 -1.80 -9.22
CA THR A 30 22.19 -2.34 -8.23
C THR A 30 20.84 -1.73 -8.57
N THR A 31 19.99 -2.51 -9.24
CA THR A 31 18.66 -2.05 -9.62
C THR A 31 17.85 -1.87 -8.34
N GLU A 32 17.19 -0.72 -8.20
CA GLU A 32 16.39 -0.36 -7.01
C GLU A 32 15.21 -1.32 -6.77
N PHE A 33 14.76 -1.96 -7.85
CA PHE A 33 13.74 -3.01 -7.86
C PHE A 33 14.30 -4.27 -8.53
N ALA A 34 13.59 -5.39 -8.40
CA ALA A 34 13.97 -6.65 -9.04
C ALA A 34 13.89 -6.62 -10.59
N GLY A 35 13.31 -5.57 -11.17
CA GLY A 35 13.20 -5.34 -12.61
C GLY A 35 12.10 -4.31 -12.94
N GLY A 36 11.89 -4.10 -14.24
CA GLY A 36 10.89 -3.15 -14.76
C GLY A 36 11.36 -1.70 -14.82
N SER A 37 10.61 -0.87 -15.54
CA SER A 37 10.86 0.56 -15.73
C SER A 37 9.83 1.47 -15.04
N GLY A 38 8.83 0.88 -14.38
CA GLY A 38 7.78 1.62 -13.67
C GLY A 38 6.65 2.11 -14.56
N THR A 39 6.65 1.74 -15.85
CA THR A 39 5.57 2.07 -16.80
C THR A 39 4.41 1.09 -16.69
N THR A 40 3.27 1.40 -17.31
CA THR A 40 2.11 0.48 -17.29
C THR A 40 2.44 -0.85 -17.99
N GLU A 41 3.18 -0.81 -19.10
CA GLU A 41 3.57 -1.98 -19.88
C GLU A 41 4.74 -2.77 -19.27
N ASP A 42 5.56 -2.10 -18.46
CA ASP A 42 6.74 -2.65 -17.81
C ASP A 42 6.88 -2.13 -16.36
N PRO A 43 5.99 -2.58 -15.45
CA PRO A 43 5.94 -2.10 -14.08
C PRO A 43 7.14 -2.56 -13.27
N PHE A 44 7.52 -1.79 -12.25
CA PHE A 44 8.54 -2.19 -11.30
C PHE A 44 8.16 -3.49 -10.57
N LEU A 45 9.12 -4.42 -10.49
CA LEU A 45 8.93 -5.72 -9.86
C LEU A 45 9.31 -5.64 -8.38
N VAL A 46 8.33 -5.87 -7.50
CA VAL A 46 8.50 -5.79 -6.05
C VAL A 46 8.63 -7.21 -5.48
N ALA A 47 9.85 -7.62 -5.15
CA ALA A 47 10.18 -8.97 -4.67
C ALA A 47 10.58 -9.01 -3.19
N THR A 48 11.04 -7.89 -2.63
CA THR A 48 11.54 -7.82 -1.25
C THR A 48 10.85 -6.74 -0.43
N ALA A 49 11.08 -6.75 0.88
CA ALA A 49 10.62 -5.68 1.76
C ALA A 49 11.31 -4.34 1.45
N GLU A 50 12.56 -4.39 1.00
CA GLU A 50 13.30 -3.21 0.55
C GLU A 50 12.71 -2.65 -0.75
N ASP A 51 12.36 -3.50 -1.73
CA ASP A 51 11.68 -3.07 -2.95
C ASP A 51 10.34 -2.37 -2.62
N LEU A 52 9.55 -2.96 -1.70
CA LEU A 52 8.28 -2.35 -1.27
C LEU A 52 8.53 -1.00 -0.56
N ASN A 53 9.61 -0.90 0.20
CA ASN A 53 10.03 0.36 0.80
C ASN A 53 10.40 1.38 -0.28
N ASN A 54 11.08 0.98 -1.36
CA ASN A 54 11.51 1.84 -2.45
C ASN A 54 10.35 2.39 -3.31
N VAL A 55 9.15 1.82 -3.24
CA VAL A 55 7.93 2.39 -3.87
C VAL A 55 7.74 3.87 -3.51
N ARG A 56 8.15 4.29 -2.30
CA ARG A 56 8.06 5.69 -1.83
C ARG A 56 8.85 6.69 -2.68
N ASN A 57 9.79 6.21 -3.50
CA ASN A 57 10.63 7.05 -4.36
C ASN A 57 10.00 7.27 -5.75
N HIS A 58 8.95 6.52 -6.10
CA HIS A 58 8.34 6.48 -7.45
C HIS A 58 6.80 6.45 -7.35
N LEU A 59 6.21 7.41 -6.63
CA LEU A 59 4.79 7.39 -6.23
C LEU A 59 3.78 7.46 -7.40
N ASP A 60 4.23 7.83 -8.59
CA ASP A 60 3.44 7.90 -9.83
C ASP A 60 3.65 6.70 -10.76
N ALA A 61 4.54 5.77 -10.42
CA ALA A 61 4.86 4.59 -11.21
C ALA A 61 3.89 3.42 -10.99
N HIS A 62 4.07 2.36 -11.79
CA HIS A 62 3.31 1.12 -11.69
C HIS A 62 4.17 -0.01 -11.13
N PHE A 63 3.58 -0.82 -10.25
CA PHE A 63 4.26 -1.85 -9.48
C PHE A 63 3.50 -3.18 -9.54
N VAL A 64 4.24 -4.28 -9.64
CA VAL A 64 3.72 -5.63 -9.53
C VAL A 64 4.55 -6.42 -8.52
N GLN A 65 3.88 -6.98 -7.51
CA GLN A 65 4.52 -7.86 -6.54
C GLN A 65 4.86 -9.21 -7.18
N THR A 66 6.06 -9.74 -6.92
CA THR A 66 6.50 -11.02 -7.52
C THR A 66 6.72 -12.12 -6.49
N GLN A 67 6.89 -11.76 -5.21
CA GLN A 67 7.12 -12.68 -4.10
C GLN A 67 6.26 -12.30 -2.90
N ASN A 68 6.14 -13.21 -1.92
CA ASN A 68 5.62 -12.80 -0.62
C ASN A 68 6.66 -11.93 0.09
N ILE A 69 6.20 -10.92 0.83
CA ILE A 69 7.03 -9.92 1.50
C ILE A 69 6.80 -10.02 3.00
N ASP A 70 7.89 -10.03 3.76
CA ASP A 70 7.89 -10.01 5.22
C ASP A 70 8.46 -8.67 5.70
N LEU A 71 7.64 -7.89 6.41
CA LEU A 71 8.01 -6.59 6.95
C LEU A 71 8.60 -6.67 8.36
N SER A 72 8.86 -7.85 8.92
CA SER A 72 9.42 -8.00 10.27
C SER A 72 10.80 -7.33 10.45
N GLY A 73 11.51 -7.06 9.35
CA GLY A 73 12.75 -6.27 9.36
C GLY A 73 12.54 -4.77 9.64
N TYR A 74 11.31 -4.28 9.52
CA TYR A 74 10.90 -2.91 9.82
C TYR A 74 10.15 -2.88 11.15
N SER A 75 10.83 -2.46 12.22
CA SER A 75 10.21 -2.35 13.56
C SER A 75 9.03 -1.37 13.60
N ASN A 76 9.09 -0.33 12.76
CA ASN A 76 7.98 0.54 12.43
C ASN A 76 8.04 0.89 10.94
N TRP A 77 6.95 0.63 10.24
CA TRP A 77 6.78 1.01 8.85
C TRP A 77 6.41 2.48 8.75
N THR A 78 7.17 3.24 7.97
CA THR A 78 6.74 4.56 7.54
C THR A 78 5.80 4.41 6.33
N PRO A 79 4.55 4.91 6.41
CA PRO A 79 3.59 4.84 5.31
C PRO A 79 4.16 5.34 3.98
N ILE A 80 3.76 4.71 2.87
CA ILE A 80 4.13 5.14 1.52
C ILE A 80 3.34 6.41 1.16
N GLY A 81 4.06 7.47 0.76
CA GLY A 81 3.48 8.78 0.47
C GLY A 81 3.36 9.67 1.71
N THR A 82 2.98 10.93 1.51
CA THR A 82 2.79 11.95 2.55
C THR A 82 1.64 12.89 2.19
N LEU A 83 1.26 13.79 3.08
CA LEU A 83 0.22 14.81 2.83
C LEU A 83 0.52 15.74 1.64
N SER A 84 1.80 15.95 1.30
CA SER A 84 2.18 16.79 0.15
C SER A 84 2.47 15.99 -1.11
N ASN A 85 2.65 14.67 -0.99
CA ASN A 85 3.04 13.81 -2.08
C ASN A 85 2.36 12.44 -1.92
N HIS A 86 1.14 12.33 -2.45
CA HIS A 86 0.31 11.13 -2.38
C HIS A 86 0.78 10.08 -3.39
N PHE A 87 0.43 8.82 -3.16
CA PHE A 87 0.58 7.80 -4.19
C PHE A 87 -0.46 8.03 -5.30
N THR A 88 -0.02 8.13 -6.54
CA THR A 88 -0.86 8.39 -7.73
C THR A 88 -0.84 7.26 -8.75
N GLY A 89 0.13 6.34 -8.62
CA GLY A 89 0.36 5.22 -9.51
C GLY A 89 -0.50 3.98 -9.24
N THR A 90 0.02 2.79 -9.59
CA THR A 90 -0.68 1.51 -9.38
C THR A 90 0.18 0.51 -8.62
N TYR A 91 -0.38 -0.13 -7.59
CA TYR A 91 0.25 -1.27 -6.93
C TYR A 91 -0.62 -2.51 -7.05
N ASN A 92 -0.14 -3.52 -7.79
CA ASN A 92 -0.80 -4.80 -7.95
C ASN A 92 -0.07 -5.90 -7.16
N GLY A 93 -0.69 -6.37 -6.08
CA GLY A 93 -0.15 -7.43 -5.22
C GLY A 93 -0.24 -8.83 -5.82
N VAL A 94 -1.00 -9.02 -6.92
CA VAL A 94 -1.26 -10.31 -7.59
C VAL A 94 -1.62 -11.46 -6.63
N GLY A 95 -2.23 -11.14 -5.48
CA GLY A 95 -2.63 -12.07 -4.43
C GLY A 95 -1.48 -12.57 -3.55
N ARG A 96 -0.26 -12.04 -3.69
CA ARG A 96 0.90 -12.37 -2.85
C ARG A 96 0.81 -11.65 -1.51
N LYS A 97 1.32 -12.32 -0.47
CA LYS A 97 1.22 -11.88 0.91
C LYS A 97 2.24 -10.79 1.22
N ILE A 98 1.84 -9.78 1.98
CA ILE A 98 2.70 -8.88 2.75
C ILE A 98 2.37 -9.13 4.22
N SER A 99 3.36 -9.50 5.02
CA SER A 99 3.18 -9.93 6.41
C SER A 99 3.89 -9.03 7.40
N ASN A 100 3.45 -9.04 8.66
CA ASN A 100 4.11 -8.40 9.80
C ASN A 100 4.22 -6.86 9.70
N LEU A 101 3.22 -6.22 9.09
CA LEU A 101 3.15 -4.75 9.04
C LEU A 101 2.96 -4.17 10.44
N THR A 102 3.96 -3.45 10.95
CA THR A 102 3.91 -2.81 12.27
C THR A 102 4.00 -1.29 12.15
N ILE A 103 3.06 -0.54 12.74
CA ILE A 103 3.10 0.94 12.80
C ILE A 103 2.66 1.41 14.19
N ASN A 104 3.61 1.52 15.13
CA ASN A 104 3.36 1.75 16.55
C ASN A 104 4.22 2.90 17.15
N GLU A 105 4.67 3.86 16.34
CA GLU A 105 5.49 4.96 16.85
C GLU A 105 4.76 5.82 17.88
N ALA A 106 5.42 6.07 19.01
CA ALA A 106 4.97 7.06 19.99
C ALA A 106 5.29 8.46 19.46
N GLY A 107 4.28 9.33 19.35
CA GLY A 107 4.45 10.66 18.80
C GLY A 107 3.20 11.51 18.96
N ASN A 108 3.34 12.83 18.79
CA ASN A 108 2.30 13.84 19.05
C ASN A 108 0.92 13.44 18.49
N HIS A 109 -0.11 13.72 19.29
CA HIS A 109 -1.53 13.46 19.02
C HIS A 109 -2.11 14.19 17.78
N GLY A 110 -1.29 14.86 16.96
CA GLY A 110 -1.72 15.62 15.78
C GLY A 110 -1.55 14.83 14.47
N SER A 111 -2.63 14.72 13.69
CA SER A 111 -2.65 14.33 12.27
C SER A 111 -1.90 13.03 11.89
N GLN A 112 -1.94 12.02 12.76
CA GLN A 112 -1.33 10.72 12.46
C GLN A 112 -2.20 9.94 11.49
N LEU A 113 -1.72 9.79 10.27
CA LEU A 113 -2.34 8.97 9.23
C LEU A 113 -1.48 7.73 9.03
N ARG A 114 -2.02 6.56 9.38
CA ARG A 114 -1.27 5.30 9.38
C ARG A 114 -1.93 4.24 8.50
N GLY A 115 -1.10 3.58 7.71
CA GLY A 115 -1.42 2.46 6.85
C GLY A 115 -0.18 2.07 6.04
N LEU A 116 -0.25 0.98 5.28
CA LEU A 116 0.83 0.65 4.33
C LEU A 116 1.09 1.85 3.40
N PHE A 117 0.02 2.48 2.92
CA PHE A 117 0.00 3.75 2.22
C PHE A 117 -0.56 4.86 3.12
N TYR A 118 0.02 6.05 3.01
CA TYR A 118 -0.45 7.25 3.71
C TYR A 118 -1.79 7.70 3.13
N MET A 119 -1.78 8.11 1.86
CA MET A 119 -2.95 8.54 1.10
C MET A 119 -2.74 8.18 -0.36
N ILE A 120 -3.83 7.77 -1.03
CA ILE A 120 -3.83 7.57 -2.48
C ILE A 120 -4.77 8.57 -3.17
N SER A 121 -4.37 9.08 -4.34
CA SER A 121 -5.14 10.04 -5.13
C SER A 121 -6.27 9.39 -5.93
N GLU A 122 -7.12 10.20 -6.56
CA GLU A 122 -8.22 9.75 -7.45
C GLU A 122 -7.75 8.89 -8.64
N THR A 123 -6.51 9.08 -9.11
CA THR A 123 -5.93 8.30 -10.21
C THR A 123 -5.31 6.99 -9.76
N ALA A 124 -5.07 6.85 -8.44
CA ALA A 124 -4.32 5.74 -7.90
C ALA A 124 -5.15 4.45 -7.87
N THR A 125 -4.46 3.33 -8.01
CA THR A 125 -5.05 2.00 -7.88
C THR A 125 -4.22 1.13 -6.92
N LEU A 126 -4.88 0.58 -5.91
CA LEU A 126 -4.34 -0.52 -5.10
C LEU A 126 -5.17 -1.78 -5.38
N GLU A 127 -4.55 -2.85 -5.86
CA GLU A 127 -5.29 -4.05 -6.24
C GLU A 127 -4.62 -5.37 -5.88
N ASN A 128 -5.45 -6.38 -5.59
CA ASN A 128 -5.01 -7.75 -5.33
C ASN A 128 -3.97 -7.85 -4.20
N ILE A 129 -3.99 -6.93 -3.23
CA ILE A 129 -3.06 -6.90 -2.10
C ILE A 129 -3.57 -7.84 -1.01
N TYR A 130 -2.68 -8.66 -0.46
CA TYR A 130 -2.96 -9.54 0.67
C TYR A 130 -2.08 -9.12 1.85
N LEU A 131 -2.68 -8.54 2.90
CA LEU A 131 -2.03 -8.30 4.18
C LEU A 131 -2.34 -9.39 5.22
N GLU A 132 -1.33 -9.78 5.98
CA GLU A 132 -1.42 -10.69 7.14
C GLU A 132 -0.63 -10.10 8.32
N ASP A 133 -1.14 -10.32 9.53
CA ASP A 133 -0.49 -9.96 10.78
C ASP A 133 -0.15 -8.47 10.89
N VAL A 134 -1.17 -7.64 10.69
CA VAL A 134 -1.06 -6.17 10.83
C VAL A 134 -1.14 -5.75 12.29
N SER A 135 -0.28 -4.85 12.74
CA SER A 135 -0.31 -4.22 14.06
C SER A 135 -0.14 -2.71 13.94
N ILE A 136 -1.23 -1.94 14.12
CA ILE A 136 -1.19 -0.48 14.01
C ILE A 136 -1.77 0.15 15.27
N GLY A 137 -1.01 1.07 15.86
CA GLY A 137 -1.46 2.01 16.88
C GLY A 137 -1.51 3.40 16.27
N THR A 138 -2.55 4.20 16.48
CA THR A 138 -2.61 5.58 15.98
C THR A 138 -3.38 6.50 16.92
N TRP A 139 -3.16 7.80 16.85
CA TRP A 139 -4.10 8.74 17.47
C TRP A 139 -5.27 9.07 16.54
N TYR A 140 -4.98 9.42 15.29
CA TYR A 140 -5.98 9.92 14.36
C TYR A 140 -6.34 8.80 13.38
N VAL A 141 -6.32 9.04 12.07
CA VAL A 141 -6.83 8.12 11.05
C VAL A 141 -5.92 6.89 10.86
N ALA A 142 -6.51 5.70 10.79
CA ALA A 142 -5.79 4.51 10.36
C ALA A 142 -6.63 3.50 9.57
N GLY A 143 -5.97 2.88 8.60
CA GLY A 143 -6.39 1.65 7.96
C GLY A 143 -5.20 0.77 7.66
N SER A 144 -5.37 -0.56 7.69
CA SER A 144 -4.27 -1.49 7.41
C SER A 144 -3.61 -1.23 6.06
N LEU A 145 -4.41 -0.98 5.03
CA LEU A 145 -3.90 -0.74 3.67
C LEU A 145 -3.62 0.74 3.42
N VAL A 146 -4.55 1.62 3.75
CA VAL A 146 -4.40 3.05 3.51
C VAL A 146 -5.03 3.87 4.63
N ALA A 147 -4.43 5.00 5.00
CA ALA A 147 -5.10 5.91 5.92
C ALA A 147 -6.25 6.66 5.24
N GLN A 148 -6.03 7.24 4.04
CA GLN A 148 -7.06 7.95 3.26
C GLN A 148 -7.11 7.52 1.80
N ASN A 149 -8.30 7.12 1.34
CA ASN A 149 -8.53 6.70 -0.04
C ASN A 149 -9.32 7.76 -0.84
N TYR A 150 -8.75 8.27 -1.93
CA TYR A 150 -9.50 8.99 -2.97
C TYR A 150 -9.60 8.20 -4.29
N GLY A 151 -8.81 7.14 -4.44
CA GLY A 151 -8.68 6.35 -5.66
C GLY A 151 -9.51 5.07 -5.66
N THR A 152 -8.98 4.05 -6.32
CA THR A 152 -9.60 2.71 -6.39
C THR A 152 -8.82 1.70 -5.57
N ILE A 153 -9.53 1.02 -4.68
CA ILE A 153 -9.05 -0.18 -3.99
C ILE A 153 -9.91 -1.36 -4.42
N ARG A 154 -9.30 -2.40 -5.01
CA ARG A 154 -10.06 -3.56 -5.48
C ARG A 154 -9.41 -4.89 -5.13
N ASN A 155 -10.22 -5.88 -4.75
CA ASN A 155 -9.78 -7.26 -4.51
C ASN A 155 -8.67 -7.38 -3.44
N CYS A 156 -8.66 -6.46 -2.47
CA CYS A 156 -7.67 -6.46 -1.39
C CYS A 156 -8.21 -7.19 -0.16
N LYS A 157 -7.33 -7.91 0.54
CA LYS A 157 -7.69 -8.68 1.73
C LYS A 157 -6.71 -8.47 2.88
N ILE A 158 -7.26 -8.26 4.07
CA ILE A 158 -6.51 -8.18 5.31
C ILE A 158 -7.05 -9.26 6.23
N VAL A 159 -6.24 -10.28 6.52
CA VAL A 159 -6.76 -11.56 7.03
C VAL A 159 -6.57 -11.75 8.53
N SER A 160 -5.67 -10.98 9.12
CA SER A 160 -5.37 -10.98 10.55
C SER A 160 -4.71 -9.67 10.94
N GLY A 161 -4.83 -9.33 12.22
CA GLY A 161 -4.17 -8.17 12.80
C GLY A 161 -5.07 -7.41 13.76
N SER A 162 -4.53 -6.32 14.29
CA SER A 162 -5.22 -5.40 15.18
C SER A 162 -4.87 -3.95 14.85
N ILE A 163 -5.87 -3.08 14.88
CA ILE A 163 -5.67 -1.63 14.87
C ILE A 163 -6.30 -1.05 16.14
N ALA A 164 -5.49 -0.31 16.91
CA ALA A 164 -5.94 0.47 18.05
C ALA A 164 -5.72 1.96 17.78
N GLY A 165 -6.77 2.76 17.92
CA GLY A 165 -6.62 4.20 17.83
C GLY A 165 -7.74 4.99 18.50
N ASN A 166 -7.93 6.25 18.10
CA ASN A 166 -8.93 7.10 18.74
C ASN A 166 -9.99 7.60 17.76
N GLU A 167 -9.61 7.97 16.53
CA GLU A 167 -10.49 8.61 15.57
C GLU A 167 -10.35 7.99 14.17
N HIS A 168 -11.45 7.66 13.49
CA HIS A 168 -11.45 7.25 12.08
C HIS A 168 -10.61 5.99 11.83
N ILE A 169 -10.93 4.94 12.58
CA ILE A 169 -10.23 3.67 12.50
C ILE A 169 -11.05 2.69 11.66
N GLY A 170 -10.44 2.16 10.60
CA GLY A 170 -11.03 1.13 9.75
C GLY A 170 -10.09 -0.05 9.55
N GLY A 171 -10.62 -1.27 9.45
CA GLY A 171 -9.78 -2.47 9.24
C GLY A 171 -9.06 -2.52 7.89
N LEU A 172 -9.47 -1.73 6.89
CA LEU A 172 -8.82 -1.61 5.58
C LEU A 172 -8.40 -0.17 5.29
N ALA A 173 -9.34 0.77 5.41
CA ALA A 173 -9.12 2.20 5.19
C ALA A 173 -9.63 3.03 6.37
N GLY A 174 -8.88 4.06 6.76
CA GLY A 174 -9.36 5.01 7.78
C GLY A 174 -10.51 5.86 7.24
N ASP A 175 -10.21 6.71 6.25
CA ASP A 175 -11.22 7.44 5.48
C ASP A 175 -11.31 6.95 4.03
N ASN A 176 -12.52 6.96 3.49
CA ASN A 176 -12.80 6.64 2.09
C ASN A 176 -13.62 7.74 1.41
N CYS A 177 -13.10 8.26 0.30
CA CYS A 177 -13.78 9.12 -0.66
C CYS A 177 -13.86 8.49 -2.06
N GLY A 178 -13.13 7.40 -2.30
CA GLY A 178 -13.05 6.71 -3.59
C GLY A 178 -13.87 5.42 -3.65
N LEU A 179 -13.47 4.52 -4.55
CA LEU A 179 -14.08 3.21 -4.73
C LEU A 179 -13.32 2.14 -3.92
N ILE A 180 -14.05 1.39 -3.11
CA ILE A 180 -13.58 0.15 -2.47
C ILE A 180 -14.48 -0.99 -2.94
N THR A 181 -13.93 -1.99 -3.64
CA THR A 181 -14.72 -3.08 -4.20
C THR A 181 -14.08 -4.45 -4.06
N GLY A 182 -14.87 -5.48 -3.76
CA GLY A 182 -14.38 -6.85 -3.63
C GLY A 182 -13.34 -7.04 -2.51
N CYS A 183 -13.36 -6.20 -1.47
CA CYS A 183 -12.36 -6.18 -0.42
C CYS A 183 -12.88 -6.77 0.89
N TYR A 184 -11.97 -7.29 1.73
CA TYR A 184 -12.36 -7.73 3.08
C TYR A 184 -11.33 -7.46 4.15
N SER A 185 -11.82 -7.36 5.39
CA SER A 185 -10.99 -7.27 6.59
C SER A 185 -11.43 -8.24 7.69
N ASN A 186 -10.46 -8.93 8.29
CA ASN A 186 -10.58 -9.72 9.52
C ASN A 186 -9.64 -9.16 10.59
N VAL A 187 -9.61 -7.84 10.72
CA VAL A 187 -8.78 -7.10 11.67
C VAL A 187 -9.62 -6.75 12.89
N SER A 188 -9.07 -6.94 14.09
CA SER A 188 -9.66 -6.42 15.32
C SER A 188 -9.46 -4.91 15.37
N VAL A 189 -10.54 -4.14 15.48
CA VAL A 189 -10.51 -2.67 15.47
C VAL A 189 -10.97 -2.15 16.83
N SER A 190 -10.19 -1.25 17.43
CA SER A 190 -10.55 -0.51 18.65
C SER A 190 -10.39 1.00 18.44
N ALA A 191 -11.43 1.80 18.74
CA ALA A 191 -11.36 3.26 18.75
C ALA A 191 -11.94 3.91 20.02
N GLU A 192 -11.12 4.63 20.78
CA GLU A 192 -11.52 5.13 22.10
C GLU A 192 -12.36 6.43 22.07
N LEU A 193 -12.26 7.27 21.03
CA LEU A 193 -12.86 8.61 21.05
C LEU A 193 -14.00 8.84 20.04
N SER A 194 -13.91 8.32 18.81
CA SER A 194 -14.85 8.67 17.74
C SER A 194 -15.39 7.46 16.97
N THR A 195 -14.73 7.05 15.89
CA THR A 195 -15.27 6.14 14.88
C THR A 195 -14.43 4.86 14.76
N ALA A 196 -15.09 3.71 14.87
CA ALA A 196 -14.51 2.38 14.64
C ALA A 196 -15.35 1.59 13.63
N GLY A 197 -14.74 1.22 12.51
CA GLY A 197 -15.37 0.45 11.44
C GLY A 197 -14.59 -0.83 11.12
N GLY A 198 -15.27 -1.95 10.95
CA GLY A 198 -14.58 -3.21 10.63
C GLY A 198 -13.85 -3.20 9.29
N LEU A 199 -14.32 -2.40 8.31
CA LEU A 199 -13.65 -2.19 7.02
C LEU A 199 -13.19 -0.74 6.85
N VAL A 200 -14.09 0.22 7.06
CA VAL A 200 -13.83 1.65 6.85
C VAL A 200 -14.24 2.45 8.08
N GLY A 201 -13.36 3.33 8.57
CA GLY A 201 -13.69 4.22 9.67
C GLY A 201 -14.76 5.23 9.25
N THR A 202 -14.44 6.09 8.30
CA THR A 202 -15.38 7.09 7.75
C THR A 202 -15.47 7.01 6.24
N ASN A 203 -16.68 6.94 5.70
CA ASN A 203 -16.94 7.00 4.27
C ASN A 203 -17.55 8.35 3.90
N TYR A 204 -16.78 9.20 3.22
CA TYR A 204 -17.19 10.50 2.68
C TYR A 204 -17.52 10.36 1.21
N GLU A 205 -18.78 10.08 0.88
CA GLU A 205 -19.24 9.92 -0.51
C GLU A 205 -18.59 8.80 -1.34
N GLY A 206 -17.67 8.03 -0.75
CA GLY A 206 -17.09 6.88 -1.41
C GLY A 206 -18.12 5.77 -1.69
N ILE A 207 -17.79 4.90 -2.62
CA ILE A 207 -18.57 3.72 -2.98
C ILE A 207 -17.90 2.48 -2.40
N ILE A 208 -18.65 1.68 -1.66
CA ILE A 208 -18.19 0.42 -1.07
C ILE A 208 -19.09 -0.70 -1.57
N GLU A 209 -18.55 -1.62 -2.35
CA GLU A 209 -19.34 -2.69 -2.98
C GLU A 209 -18.71 -4.07 -2.85
N PHE A 210 -19.52 -5.11 -2.66
CA PHE A 210 -19.04 -6.49 -2.58
C PHE A 210 -17.95 -6.70 -1.51
N CYS A 211 -18.03 -5.94 -0.41
CA CYS A 211 -17.04 -5.96 0.64
C CYS A 211 -17.57 -6.56 1.94
N TYR A 212 -16.68 -7.07 2.79
CA TYR A 212 -17.11 -7.58 4.09
C TYR A 212 -16.08 -7.44 5.20
N ALA A 213 -16.58 -7.46 6.44
CA ALA A 213 -15.76 -7.42 7.64
C ALA A 213 -16.16 -8.54 8.62
N THR A 214 -15.14 -9.16 9.22
CA THR A 214 -15.31 -10.33 10.12
C THR A 214 -14.61 -10.14 11.47
N GLY A 215 -13.67 -9.20 11.57
CA GLY A 215 -12.98 -8.89 12.82
C GLY A 215 -13.89 -8.19 13.84
N GLU A 216 -13.52 -8.31 15.11
CA GLU A 216 -14.20 -7.61 16.20
C GLU A 216 -14.01 -6.09 16.08
N VAL A 217 -15.07 -5.34 16.38
CA VAL A 217 -15.06 -3.87 16.38
C VAL A 217 -15.52 -3.36 17.74
N ILE A 218 -14.63 -2.65 18.43
CA ILE A 218 -14.87 -2.01 19.72
C ILE A 218 -14.72 -0.50 19.53
N GLY A 219 -15.68 0.30 19.99
CA GLY A 219 -15.47 1.74 20.02
C GLY A 219 -16.43 2.50 20.92
N THR A 220 -16.18 3.79 21.13
CA THR A 220 -16.98 4.57 22.09
C THR A 220 -18.20 5.23 21.46
N GLN A 221 -18.03 6.02 20.38
CA GLN A 221 -19.13 6.82 19.82
C GLN A 221 -19.84 6.13 18.67
N ARG A 222 -19.24 6.13 17.47
CA ARG A 222 -19.84 5.55 16.27
C ARG A 222 -19.12 4.25 15.93
N VAL A 223 -19.83 3.15 16.01
CA VAL A 223 -19.25 1.81 15.81
C VAL A 223 -20.07 1.06 14.77
N GLY A 224 -19.43 0.69 13.68
CA GLY A 224 -20.04 -0.05 12.58
C GLY A 224 -19.32 -1.34 12.30
N GLY A 225 -20.04 -2.45 12.15
CA GLY A 225 -19.40 -3.72 11.78
C GLY A 225 -18.67 -3.65 10.44
N LEU A 226 -19.14 -2.82 9.49
CA LEU A 226 -18.44 -2.53 8.23
C LEU A 226 -17.93 -1.08 8.17
N VAL A 227 -18.83 -0.11 8.34
CA VAL A 227 -18.53 1.33 8.22
C VAL A 227 -18.96 2.06 9.49
N ALA A 228 -18.07 2.78 10.17
CA ALA A 228 -18.45 3.48 11.40
C ALA A 228 -19.36 4.68 11.11
N TYR A 229 -18.94 5.53 10.18
CA TYR A 229 -19.66 6.74 9.81
C TYR A 229 -19.78 6.84 8.29
N PHE A 230 -21.01 6.89 7.78
CA PHE A 230 -21.30 7.15 6.38
C PHE A 230 -21.83 8.58 6.23
N CYS A 231 -21.08 9.41 5.52
CA CYS A 231 -21.40 10.79 5.20
C CYS A 231 -21.65 10.90 3.69
N GLY A 232 -22.91 10.71 3.27
CA GLY A 232 -23.31 10.94 1.88
C GLY A 232 -23.78 12.37 1.67
N ARG A 233 -23.37 13.05 0.58
CA ARG A 233 -24.08 14.26 0.11
C ARG A 233 -25.23 13.86 -0.80
N ASN A 234 -26.17 14.78 -0.98
CA ASN A 234 -27.21 14.70 -2.00
C ASN A 234 -26.64 15.08 -3.39
N THR A 235 -25.57 14.42 -3.84
CA THR A 235 -25.02 14.57 -5.19
C THR A 235 -25.52 13.43 -6.09
N GLU A 236 -25.60 13.67 -7.40
CA GLU A 236 -26.09 12.68 -8.37
C GLU A 236 -25.22 11.40 -8.43
N LEU A 237 -23.96 11.48 -7.96
CA LEU A 237 -23.02 10.37 -7.84
C LEU A 237 -22.91 9.83 -6.40
N GLY A 238 -23.84 10.19 -5.52
CA GLY A 238 -23.75 10.01 -4.06
C GLY A 238 -23.19 8.66 -3.63
N GLY A 239 -22.37 8.68 -2.57
CA GLY A 239 -21.74 7.47 -2.03
C GLY A 239 -22.73 6.35 -1.74
N ALA A 240 -22.25 5.11 -1.77
CA ALA A 240 -23.10 3.94 -1.62
C ALA A 240 -22.39 2.82 -0.86
N ILE A 241 -23.17 1.98 -0.17
CA ILE A 241 -22.73 0.73 0.43
C ILE A 241 -23.62 -0.38 -0.11
N ASN A 242 -23.14 -1.15 -1.09
CA ASN A 242 -23.94 -2.14 -1.82
C ASN A 242 -23.36 -3.55 -1.65
N THR A 243 -24.24 -4.54 -1.47
CA THR A 243 -23.84 -5.96 -1.42
C THR A 243 -22.69 -6.22 -0.43
N CYS A 244 -22.75 -5.59 0.75
CA CYS A 244 -21.75 -5.74 1.79
C CYS A 244 -22.34 -6.41 3.03
N PHE A 245 -21.50 -7.07 3.83
CA PHE A 245 -21.92 -7.63 5.11
C PHE A 245 -20.84 -7.49 6.18
N ALA A 246 -21.25 -7.57 7.44
CA ALA A 246 -20.35 -7.70 8.56
C ALA A 246 -20.85 -8.82 9.49
N SER A 247 -19.91 -9.54 10.09
CA SER A 247 -20.21 -10.70 10.95
C SER A 247 -19.40 -10.74 12.25
N GLY A 248 -18.43 -9.84 12.42
CA GLY A 248 -17.70 -9.69 13.67
C GLY A 248 -18.57 -9.10 14.79
N ASN A 249 -18.16 -9.32 16.03
CA ASN A 249 -18.81 -8.70 17.19
C ASN A 249 -18.61 -7.18 17.14
N VAL A 250 -19.68 -6.43 17.42
CA VAL A 250 -19.64 -4.97 17.45
C VAL A 250 -20.08 -4.48 18.83
N SER A 251 -19.20 -3.76 19.51
CA SER A 251 -19.43 -3.24 20.86
C SER A 251 -19.15 -1.74 20.94
N GLY A 252 -20.01 -0.99 21.63
CA GLY A 252 -19.77 0.42 21.91
C GLY A 252 -20.75 1.07 22.88
N SER A 253 -20.73 2.40 22.97
CA SER A 253 -21.50 3.14 23.99
C SER A 253 -22.55 4.13 23.48
N LYS A 254 -22.53 4.53 22.21
CA LYS A 254 -23.51 5.47 21.62
C LYS A 254 -24.20 4.93 20.36
N GLU A 255 -23.68 5.24 19.17
CA GLU A 255 -24.26 4.85 17.88
C GLU A 255 -23.61 3.57 17.37
N ILE A 256 -24.30 2.44 17.54
CA ILE A 256 -23.78 1.11 17.19
C ILE A 256 -24.67 0.49 16.13
N GLY A 257 -24.07 0.05 15.03
CA GLY A 257 -24.77 -0.64 13.96
C GLY A 257 -24.02 -1.86 13.46
N GLY A 258 -24.75 -2.95 13.20
CA GLY A 258 -24.16 -4.19 12.71
C GLY A 258 -23.46 -4.02 11.35
N LEU A 259 -23.96 -3.14 10.48
CA LEU A 259 -23.33 -2.80 9.20
C LEU A 259 -22.75 -1.38 9.22
N VAL A 260 -23.59 -0.38 9.47
CA VAL A 260 -23.21 1.04 9.52
C VAL A 260 -23.54 1.62 10.89
N GLY A 261 -22.58 2.25 11.57
CA GLY A 261 -22.76 2.81 12.90
C GLY A 261 -23.65 4.06 12.92
N TYR A 262 -23.38 5.01 12.03
CA TYR A 262 -24.17 6.23 11.87
C TYR A 262 -24.20 6.68 10.40
N VAL A 263 -25.39 7.08 9.94
CA VAL A 263 -25.60 7.68 8.61
C VAL A 263 -25.86 9.17 8.82
N GLY A 264 -24.88 9.99 8.45
CA GLY A 264 -24.98 11.44 8.52
C GLY A 264 -25.79 12.00 7.37
N GLY A 265 -26.67 12.96 7.66
CA GLY A 265 -27.33 13.77 6.63
C GLY A 265 -26.30 14.63 5.88
N GLY A 266 -26.40 14.65 4.55
CA GLY A 266 -25.47 15.37 3.69
C GLY A 266 -25.33 16.83 4.07
N GLN A 267 -24.11 17.22 4.43
CA GLN A 267 -23.78 18.62 4.63
C GLN A 267 -23.54 19.24 3.26
N ASN A 268 -24.48 20.07 2.80
CA ASN A 268 -24.20 21.02 1.72
C ASN A 268 -23.16 22.01 2.26
N ARG A 269 -21.88 21.79 1.99
CA ARG A 269 -20.84 22.81 2.16
C ARG A 269 -20.61 23.50 0.83
#